data_AF-A0A3D8IMK2-F1
#
_entry.id   AF-A0A3D8IMK2-F1
#
_cell.length_a   1.000
_cell.length_b   1.000
_cell.length_c   1.000
_cell.angle_alpha   90.00
_cell.angle_beta   90.00
_cell.angle_gamma   90.00
#
_symmetry.space_group_name_H-M   'P 1'
#
loop_
_entity.id
_entity.type
_entity.pdbx_description
1 polymer ?
#
loop_
_entity_poly.entity_id
_entity_poly.type
_entity_poly.pdbx_seq_one_letter_code
_entity_poly.pdbx_strand_id
1 'polypeptide(L)'
;MLSLPIHHIGVATRSIEKEWLVFEKLGFVKEADFVDTTQGVRGEFIIPRNPHYPAYRFELLENLNGEGVLDSYLANNTKMYHIAYESKNIEADLAILLGSDFARPLAPSQALIGDTSAKNLVTSIATTGGGGDE
;
A
#
# COMPACT_ATOMS: atom_id res chain seq x y z
N MET A 1 -23.60 3.45 2.10
CA MET A 1 -22.50 2.87 2.90
C MET A 1 -21.34 2.65 1.94
N LEU A 2 -20.18 3.22 2.23
CA LEU A 2 -19.00 3.07 1.39
C LEU A 2 -18.41 1.66 1.60
N SER A 3 -18.04 0.97 0.52
CA SER A 3 -17.50 -0.38 0.55
C SER A 3 -16.24 -0.45 -0.32
N LEU A 4 -15.08 -0.28 0.31
CA LEU A 4 -13.77 -0.36 -0.34
C LEU A 4 -13.07 -1.63 0.13
N PRO A 5 -12.80 -2.62 -0.74
CA PRO A 5 -12.02 -3.79 -0.35
C PRO A 5 -10.56 -3.40 -0.10
N ILE A 6 -9.90 -4.12 0.80
CA ILE A 6 -8.45 -3.97 1.01
C ILE A 6 -7.74 -4.56 -0.21
N HIS A 7 -6.92 -3.74 -0.86
CA HIS A 7 -6.08 -4.18 -1.96
C HIS A 7 -4.80 -4.83 -1.45
N HIS A 8 -4.09 -4.20 -0.50
CA HIS A 8 -2.90 -4.78 0.13
C HIS A 8 -2.56 -4.12 1.47
N ILE A 9 -1.70 -4.76 2.25
CA ILE A 9 -1.08 -4.21 3.46
C ILE A 9 0.42 -4.02 3.21
N GLY A 10 0.88 -2.78 3.27
CA GLY A 10 2.28 -2.40 3.10
C GLY A 10 3.12 -2.74 4.33
N VAL A 11 4.26 -3.39 4.10
CA VAL A 11 5.21 -3.81 5.13
C VAL A 11 6.58 -3.22 4.81
N ALA A 12 7.04 -2.30 5.67
CA ALA A 12 8.38 -1.72 5.56
C ALA A 12 9.46 -2.75 5.95
N THR A 13 10.43 -2.98 5.06
CA THR A 13 11.52 -3.95 5.28
C THR A 13 12.88 -3.28 5.07
N ARG A 14 13.90 -3.80 5.75
CA ARG A 14 15.31 -3.45 5.49
C ARG A 14 15.92 -4.31 4.39
N SER A 15 15.29 -5.45 4.11
CA SER A 15 15.67 -6.43 3.09
C SER A 15 14.44 -7.27 2.82
N ILE A 16 13.90 -7.17 1.62
CA ILE A 16 12.79 -7.99 1.16
C ILE A 16 13.19 -9.47 1.23
N GLU A 17 14.43 -9.81 0.87
CA GLU A 17 14.91 -11.20 0.85
C GLU A 17 14.86 -11.83 2.25
N LYS A 18 15.22 -11.08 3.29
CA LYS A 18 15.17 -11.59 4.68
C LYS A 18 13.73 -11.70 5.18
N GLU A 19 12.89 -10.73 4.85
CA GLU A 19 11.48 -10.73 5.25
C GLU A 19 10.71 -11.84 4.54
N TRP A 20 10.97 -12.04 3.25
CA TRP A 20 10.41 -13.10 2.42
C TRP A 20 10.59 -14.48 3.05
N LEU A 21 11.78 -14.81 3.56
CA LEU A 21 12.05 -16.10 4.23
C LEU A 21 11.18 -16.34 5.47
N VAL A 22 10.69 -15.28 6.13
CA VAL A 22 9.74 -15.40 7.24
C VAL A 22 8.34 -15.69 6.70
N PHE A 23 7.88 -14.90 5.73
CA PHE A 23 6.57 -15.06 5.13
C PHE A 23 6.39 -16.41 4.40
N GLU A 24 7.42 -16.91 3.73
CA GLU A 24 7.41 -18.24 3.11
C GLU A 24 7.10 -19.34 4.13
N LYS A 25 7.74 -19.28 5.32
CA LYS A 25 7.50 -20.23 6.42
C LYS A 25 6.09 -20.10 7.01
N LEU A 26 5.50 -18.91 6.93
CA LEU A 26 4.11 -18.66 7.31
C LEU A 26 3.11 -19.09 6.23
N GLY A 27 3.59 -19.63 5.11
CA GLY A 27 2.76 -20.17 4.04
C GLY A 27 2.36 -19.13 3.00
N PHE A 28 3.13 -18.06 2.82
CA PHE A 28 2.93 -17.12 1.72
C PHE A 28 3.68 -17.55 0.46
N VAL A 29 3.21 -17.08 -0.69
CA VAL A 29 3.84 -17.22 -2.01
C VAL A 29 4.04 -15.84 -2.63
N LYS A 30 5.11 -15.68 -3.42
CA LYS A 30 5.32 -14.49 -4.23
C LYS A 30 4.28 -14.47 -5.35
N GLU A 31 3.67 -13.31 -5.53
CA GLU A 31 2.69 -13.04 -6.58
C GLU A 31 3.31 -12.19 -7.69
N ALA A 32 3.97 -11.08 -7.33
CA ALA A 32 4.59 -10.16 -8.28
C ALA A 32 5.72 -9.34 -7.63
N ASP A 33 6.61 -8.78 -8.44
CA ASP A 33 7.58 -7.76 -8.03
C ASP A 33 7.38 -6.46 -8.82
N PHE A 34 7.89 -5.37 -8.26
CA PHE A 34 7.88 -4.06 -8.90
C PHE A 34 9.00 -3.15 -8.39
N VAL A 35 9.22 -2.07 -9.13
CA VAL A 35 10.10 -0.96 -8.76
C VAL A 35 9.35 0.34 -9.01
N ASP A 36 9.24 1.18 -7.98
CA ASP A 36 8.73 2.55 -8.07
C ASP A 36 9.88 3.54 -7.86
N THR A 37 10.44 4.01 -8.97
CA THR A 37 11.52 4.99 -8.97
C THR A 37 11.08 6.38 -8.53
N THR A 38 9.76 6.68 -8.59
CA THR A 38 9.22 7.98 -8.15
C THR A 38 9.20 8.06 -6.64
N GLN A 39 8.78 6.98 -5.97
CA GLN A 39 8.79 6.89 -4.51
C GLN A 39 10.15 6.43 -3.95
N GLY A 40 11.03 5.90 -4.80
CA GLY A 40 12.35 5.42 -4.38
C GLY A 40 12.30 4.08 -3.67
N VAL A 41 11.34 3.20 -4.02
CA VAL A 41 11.16 1.89 -3.38
C VAL A 41 11.10 0.77 -4.42
N ARG A 42 11.53 -0.43 -4.01
CA ARG A 42 11.17 -1.69 -4.68
C ARG A 42 10.23 -2.48 -3.79
N GLY A 43 9.45 -3.37 -4.37
CA GLY A 43 8.58 -4.21 -3.59
C GLY A 43 8.22 -5.55 -4.21
N GLU A 44 7.65 -6.40 -3.36
CA GLU A 44 7.10 -7.70 -3.72
C GLU A 44 5.71 -7.87 -3.14
N PHE A 45 4.75 -8.20 -4.00
CA PHE A 45 3.44 -8.65 -3.55
C PHE A 45 3.49 -10.13 -3.21
N ILE A 46 2.93 -10.46 -2.05
CA ILE A 46 2.83 -11.83 -1.55
C ILE A 46 1.40 -12.13 -1.10
N ILE A 47 0.98 -13.38 -1.27
CA ILE A 47 -0.37 -13.85 -0.93
C ILE A 47 -0.31 -15.17 -0.16
N PRO A 48 -1.31 -15.50 0.67
CA PRO A 48 -1.37 -16.81 1.32
C PRO A 48 -1.47 -17.93 0.29
N ARG A 49 -0.67 -18.99 0.46
CA ARG A 49 -0.73 -20.20 -0.37
C ARG A 49 -2.02 -20.99 -0.14
N ASN A 50 -2.49 -21.00 1.11
CA ASN A 50 -3.64 -21.80 1.51
C ASN A 50 -4.94 -21.02 1.23
N PRO A 51 -5.82 -21.50 0.34
CA PRO A 51 -7.08 -20.81 0.00
C PRO A 51 -8.09 -20.75 1.17
N HIS A 52 -7.86 -21.51 2.25
CA HIS A 52 -8.67 -21.44 3.45
C HIS A 52 -8.23 -20.35 4.44
N TYR A 53 -7.10 -19.68 4.19
CA TYR A 53 -6.67 -18.53 4.98
C TYR A 53 -7.32 -17.24 4.48
N PRO A 54 -7.50 -16.23 5.35
CA PRO A 54 -7.94 -14.90 4.92
C PRO A 54 -7.02 -14.37 3.81
N ALA A 55 -7.61 -14.03 2.65
CA ALA A 55 -6.89 -13.62 1.46
C ALA A 55 -6.44 -12.14 1.54
N TYR A 56 -5.54 -11.84 2.48
CA TYR A 56 -4.87 -10.55 2.54
C TYR A 56 -3.57 -10.59 1.75
N ARG A 57 -3.47 -9.69 0.78
CA ARG A 57 -2.25 -9.44 0.02
C ARG A 57 -1.32 -8.54 0.83
N PHE A 58 -0.06 -8.90 0.94
CA PHE A 58 0.97 -8.03 1.54
C PHE A 58 1.88 -7.48 0.46
N GLU A 59 2.38 -6.29 0.69
CA GLU A 59 3.37 -5.60 -0.13
C GLU A 59 4.63 -5.41 0.72
N LEU A 60 5.66 -6.21 0.47
CA LEU A 60 6.96 -6.04 1.12
C LEU A 60 7.72 -4.93 0.40
N LEU A 61 8.13 -3.89 1.14
CA LEU A 61 8.78 -2.71 0.58
C LEU A 61 10.20 -2.53 1.11
N GLU A 62 11.09 -2.02 0.27
CA GLU A 62 12.46 -1.64 0.63
C GLU A 62 12.90 -0.40 -0.17
N ASN A 63 13.64 0.50 0.47
CA ASN A 63 14.22 1.67 -0.21
C ASN A 63 15.22 1.23 -1.29
N LEU A 64 15.17 1.84 -2.48
CA LEU A 64 16.09 1.54 -3.58
C LEU A 64 17.55 1.89 -3.28
N ASN A 65 17.78 2.99 -2.56
CA ASN A 65 19.12 3.54 -2.30
C ASN A 65 19.53 3.44 -0.83
N GLY A 66 18.94 2.50 -0.07
CA GLY A 66 19.19 2.30 1.36
C GLY A 66 18.43 3.29 2.26
N GLU A 67 18.54 4.59 1.99
CA GLU A 67 17.75 5.64 2.65
C GLU A 67 16.53 6.03 1.79
N GLY A 68 15.42 6.42 2.42
CA GLY A 68 14.19 6.77 1.73
C GLY A 68 12.94 6.85 2.60
N VAL A 69 11.78 6.75 1.95
CA VAL A 69 10.46 6.96 2.56
C VAL A 69 10.15 6.01 3.72
N LEU A 70 10.83 4.86 3.79
CA LEU A 70 10.63 3.86 4.85
C LEU A 70 11.45 4.13 6.12
N ASP A 71 12.39 5.08 6.11
CA ASP A 71 13.38 5.24 7.18
C ASP A 71 12.76 5.56 8.53
N SER A 72 11.75 6.42 8.56
CA SER A 72 11.04 6.80 9.79
C SER A 72 10.32 5.58 10.42
N TYR A 73 9.80 4.68 9.60
CA TYR A 73 9.16 3.45 10.05
C TYR A 73 10.20 2.45 10.57
N LEU A 74 11.27 2.23 9.79
CA LEU A 74 12.34 1.29 10.12
C LEU A 74 13.13 1.71 11.36
N ALA A 75 13.38 3.00 11.55
CA ALA A 75 14.05 3.54 12.73
C ALA A 75 13.24 3.32 14.01
N ASN A 76 11.90 3.34 13.90
CA ASN A 76 10.97 3.11 15.00
C ASN A 76 10.54 1.63 15.15
N ASN A 77 11.19 0.70 14.44
CA ASN A 77 10.80 -0.72 14.35
C ASN A 77 9.32 -0.93 13.98
N THR A 78 8.74 0.02 13.25
CA THR A 78 7.35 -0.06 12.77
C THR A 78 7.36 -0.71 11.40
N LYS A 79 6.65 -1.84 11.27
CA LYS A 79 6.57 -2.62 10.04
C LYS A 79 5.33 -2.28 9.22
N MET A 80 4.20 -2.02 9.87
CA MET A 80 2.97 -1.61 9.19
C MET A 80 3.19 -0.21 8.59
N TYR A 81 3.26 -0.16 7.27
CA TYR A 81 3.52 1.06 6.52
C TYR A 81 2.21 1.73 6.09
N HIS A 82 1.36 0.98 5.38
CA HIS A 82 0.02 1.42 5.00
C HIS A 82 -0.95 0.25 4.82
N ILE A 83 -2.25 0.57 4.71
CA ILE A 83 -3.27 -0.33 4.17
C ILE A 83 -3.84 0.36 2.95
N ALA A 84 -3.75 -0.27 1.78
CA ALA A 84 -4.31 0.27 0.55
C ALA A 84 -5.71 -0.29 0.31
N TYR A 85 -6.64 0.58 -0.07
CA TYR A 85 -8.00 0.22 -0.46
C TYR A 85 -8.20 0.38 -1.96
N GLU A 86 -8.98 -0.51 -2.57
CA GLU A 86 -9.35 -0.40 -3.99
C GLU A 86 -10.59 0.48 -4.15
N SER A 87 -10.48 1.50 -5.00
CA SER A 87 -11.60 2.35 -5.39
C SER A 87 -11.89 2.24 -6.88
N LYS A 88 -13.19 2.28 -7.21
CA LYS A 88 -13.66 2.36 -8.61
C LYS A 88 -13.83 3.81 -9.09
N ASN A 89 -13.94 4.75 -8.15
CA ASN A 89 -14.09 6.18 -8.42
C ASN A 89 -13.52 6.95 -7.23
N ILE A 90 -12.23 7.27 -7.33
CA ILE A 90 -11.48 7.85 -6.22
C ILE A 90 -12.04 9.21 -5.82
N GLU A 91 -12.51 10.00 -6.77
CA GLU A 91 -13.08 11.32 -6.54
C GLU A 91 -14.39 11.25 -5.75
N ALA A 92 -15.30 10.34 -6.14
CA ALA A 92 -16.56 10.14 -5.45
C ALA A 92 -16.35 9.57 -4.04
N ASP A 93 -15.45 8.60 -3.91
CA ASP A 93 -15.16 7.95 -2.63
C ASP A 93 -14.48 8.93 -1.65
N LEU A 94 -13.55 9.77 -2.13
CA LEU A 94 -12.96 10.84 -1.34
C LEU A 94 -13.97 11.89 -0.90
N ALA A 95 -14.92 12.28 -1.77
CA ALA A 95 -15.98 13.22 -1.40
C ALA A 95 -16.87 12.68 -0.27
N ILE A 96 -17.10 11.37 -0.24
CA ILE A 96 -17.83 10.70 0.84
C ILE A 96 -16.98 10.63 2.12
N LEU A 97 -15.69 10.28 2.01
CA LEU A 97 -14.80 10.09 3.15
C LEU A 97 -14.43 11.40 3.85
N LEU A 98 -14.14 12.45 3.09
CA LEU A 98 -13.65 13.73 3.60
C LEU A 98 -14.76 14.77 3.80
N GLY A 99 -15.97 14.47 3.32
CA GLY A 99 -17.08 15.43 3.24
C GLY A 99 -16.94 16.40 2.07
N SER A 100 -18.05 17.02 1.67
CA SER A 100 -18.13 17.91 0.50
C SER A 100 -17.21 19.13 0.53
N ASP A 101 -16.73 19.51 1.72
CA ASP A 101 -15.88 20.70 1.92
C ASP A 101 -14.38 20.42 1.68
N PHE A 102 -13.99 19.14 1.55
CA PHE A 102 -12.62 18.70 1.30
C PHE A 102 -12.35 18.30 -0.16
N ALA A 103 -13.32 18.50 -1.07
CA ALA A 103 -13.21 18.23 -2.50
C ALA A 103 -12.28 19.23 -3.22
N ARG A 104 -11.00 19.25 -2.83
CA ARG A 104 -9.94 19.83 -3.66
C ARG A 104 -9.24 18.66 -4.35
N PRO A 105 -9.08 18.66 -5.68
CA PRO A 105 -8.34 17.61 -6.36
C PRO A 105 -6.92 17.60 -5.82
N LEU A 106 -6.54 16.51 -5.13
CA LEU A 106 -5.15 16.23 -4.86
C LEU A 106 -4.51 15.87 -6.19
N ALA A 107 -3.33 16.42 -6.48
CA ALA A 107 -2.58 15.97 -7.65
C ALA A 107 -2.33 14.45 -7.54
N PRO A 108 -2.16 13.70 -8.64
CA PRO A 108 -1.87 12.25 -8.58
C PRO A 108 -0.68 11.90 -7.68
N SER A 109 0.28 12.81 -7.53
CA SER A 109 1.42 12.70 -6.60
C SER A 109 1.09 12.92 -5.12
N GLN A 110 -0.12 13.39 -4.81
CA GLN A 110 -0.63 13.70 -3.47
C GLN A 110 -1.69 12.69 -2.98
N ALA A 111 -2.02 11.66 -3.76
CA ALA A 111 -2.86 10.54 -3.29
C ALA A 111 -2.18 9.71 -2.17
N LEU A 112 -0.91 10.02 -1.85
CA LEU A 112 -0.29 9.73 -0.56
C LEU A 112 -0.80 10.73 0.50
N ILE A 113 -2.05 10.58 0.94
CA ILE A 113 -2.54 11.31 2.12
C ILE A 113 -1.93 10.65 3.36
N GLY A 114 -0.73 11.09 3.73
CA GLY A 114 -0.24 11.05 5.09
C GLY A 114 -0.42 12.43 5.72
N ASP A 115 -1.62 12.75 6.21
CA ASP A 115 -1.79 13.91 7.10
C ASP A 115 -1.37 13.52 8.52
N THR A 116 -0.30 14.15 8.99
CA THR A 116 0.33 13.93 10.29
C THR A 116 -0.42 14.58 11.46
N SER A 117 -1.62 15.14 11.25
CA SER A 117 -2.42 15.73 12.32
C SER A 117 -3.70 14.95 12.71
N ALA A 118 -4.07 13.90 11.98
CA ALA A 118 -5.18 13.02 12.36
C ALA A 118 -4.64 11.59 12.48
N LYS A 119 -4.37 11.15 13.71
CA LYS A 119 -3.83 9.81 14.00
C LYS A 119 -4.72 8.72 13.36
N ASN A 120 -4.21 8.18 12.25
CA ASN A 120 -4.54 6.90 11.63
C ASN A 120 -6.00 6.69 11.18
N LEU A 121 -6.44 7.37 10.11
CA LEU A 121 -7.41 6.76 9.17
C LEU A 121 -7.49 7.56 7.85
N VAL A 122 -6.64 7.20 6.89
CA VAL A 122 -6.90 7.05 5.44
C VAL A 122 -5.53 6.78 4.83
N THR A 123 -5.14 5.50 4.80
CA THR A 123 -3.94 5.03 4.11
C THR A 123 -4.34 4.73 2.66
N SER A 124 -3.67 5.40 1.72
CA SER A 124 -3.66 5.22 0.25
C SER A 124 -4.84 4.48 -0.43
N ILE A 125 -5.50 5.16 -1.38
CA ILE A 125 -6.48 4.52 -2.29
C ILE A 125 -5.75 4.18 -3.61
N ALA A 126 -5.73 2.89 -3.98
CA ALA A 126 -5.21 2.43 -5.25
C ALA A 126 -6.32 2.42 -6.31
N THR A 127 -6.07 3.01 -7.48
CA THR A 127 -6.98 2.95 -8.64
C THR A 127 -6.71 1.69 -9.43
N THR A 128 -7.74 0.91 -9.76
CA THR A 128 -7.59 -0.11 -10.81
C THR A 128 -7.53 0.57 -12.16
N GLY A 129 -6.36 0.51 -12.81
CA GLY A 129 -6.20 0.96 -14.18
C GLY A 129 -7.10 0.15 -15.10
N GLY A 130 -8.17 0.77 -15.59
CA GLY A 130 -8.90 0.30 -16.75
C GLY A 130 -8.00 0.50 -17.97
N GLY A 131 -7.20 -0.51 -18.30
CA GLY A 131 -6.55 -0.61 -19.60
C GLY A 131 -7.61 -0.84 -20.67
N GLY A 132 -8.17 0.26 -21.18
CA GLY A 132 -8.79 0.32 -22.48
C GLY A 132 -7.94 1.25 -23.32
N ASP A 133 -7.29 0.67 -24.33
CA ASP A 133 -6.68 1.23 -25.55
C ASP A 133 -6.16 -0.02 -26.29
N GLU A 134 -6.44 -0.35 -27.55
CA GLU A 134 -7.19 0.18 -28.69
C GLU A 134 -7.54 -1.02 -29.58
#